data_AF-A0AAW9IBW4-F1
#
_entry.id   AF-A0AAW9IBW4-F1
#
_cell.length_a   1.000
_cell.length_b   1.000
_cell.length_c   1.000
_cell.angle_alpha   90.00
_cell.angle_beta   90.00
_cell.angle_gamma   90.00
#
_symmetry.space_group_name_H-M   'P 1'
#
loop_
_entity.id
_entity.type
_entity.pdbx_description
1 polymer ?
#
loop_
_entity_poly.entity_id
_entity_poly.type
_entity_poly.pdbx_seq_one_letter_code
_entity_poly.pdbx_strand_id
1 'polypeptide(L)'
;TECLDVAIDSYAKKDVEKAKSIEPIEAEVDRLQKKYRELHIKRLYDGTCNAYAGAIFLDLLSNLERIGDHSTNIAESVIENS
;
A
#
# COMPACT_ATOMS: atom_id res chain seq x y z
N THR A 1 6.44 3.99 -2.34
CA THR A 1 7.60 3.88 -1.43
C THR A 1 7.50 4.84 -0.26
N GLU A 2 6.66 5.88 -0.35
CA GLU A 2 6.47 6.85 0.72
C GLU A 2 6.08 6.22 2.08
N CYS A 3 5.17 5.23 2.15
CA CYS A 3 4.88 4.50 3.40
C CYS A 3 6.15 3.89 4.01
N LEU A 4 6.97 3.23 3.19
CA LEU A 4 8.21 2.59 3.63
C LEU A 4 9.23 3.62 4.15
N ASP A 5 9.36 4.75 3.46
CA ASP A 5 10.27 5.82 3.85
C ASP A 5 9.83 6.45 5.19
N VAL A 6 8.53 6.68 5.36
CA VAL A 6 7.95 7.19 6.62
C VAL A 6 8.18 6.19 7.76
N ALA A 7 7.91 4.90 7.53
CA ALA A 7 8.07 3.84 8.53
C ALA A 7 9.53 3.68 8.99
N ILE A 8 10.49 3.63 8.05
CA ILE A 8 11.92 3.49 8.37
C ILE A 8 12.42 4.71 9.14
N ASP A 9 12.09 5.92 8.67
CA ASP A 9 12.56 7.14 9.31
C ASP A 9 11.96 7.37 10.69
N SER A 10 10.66 7.12 10.86
CA SER A 10 9.98 7.28 12.15
C SER A 10 10.52 6.29 13.17
N TYR A 11 10.75 5.05 12.77
CA TYR A 11 11.33 4.01 13.62
C TYR A 11 12.77 4.34 14.03
N ALA A 12 13.63 4.71 13.07
CA ALA A 12 15.02 5.02 13.32
C ALA A 12 15.20 6.20 14.29
N LYS A 13 14.29 7.18 14.25
CA LYS A 13 14.36 8.41 15.05
C LYS A 13 13.44 8.41 16.27
N LYS A 14 12.64 7.36 16.47
CA LYS A 14 11.54 7.31 17.45
C LYS A 14 10.60 8.54 17.32
N ASP A 15 10.33 8.93 16.08
CA ASP A 15 9.54 10.12 15.76
C ASP A 15 8.06 9.75 15.61
N VAL A 16 7.32 9.95 16.69
CA VAL A 16 5.89 9.64 16.80
C VAL A 16 5.04 10.50 15.84
N GLU A 17 5.40 11.77 15.68
CA GLU A 17 4.64 12.68 14.81
C GLU A 17 4.82 12.30 13.35
N LYS A 18 6.03 11.90 12.95
CA LYS A 18 6.26 11.33 11.63
C LYS A 18 5.54 9.99 11.46
N ALA A 19 5.53 9.11 12.46
CA ALA A 19 4.81 7.84 12.40
C ALA A 19 3.30 8.04 12.14
N LYS A 20 2.66 9.03 12.79
CA LYS A 20 1.24 9.37 12.57
C LYS A 20 0.93 9.84 11.14
N SER A 21 1.92 10.33 10.39
CA SER A 21 1.72 10.75 9.00
C SER A 21 1.52 9.58 8.02
N ILE A 22 1.67 8.31 8.47
CA ILE A 22 1.53 7.15 7.59
C ILE A 22 0.09 6.87 7.17
N GLU A 23 -0.89 7.15 8.03
CA GLU A 23 -2.31 6.87 7.81
C GLU A 23 -2.86 7.45 6.50
N PRO A 24 -2.70 8.76 6.19
CA PRO A 24 -3.21 9.31 4.93
C PRO A 24 -2.51 8.74 3.69
N ILE A 25 -1.25 8.29 3.81
CA ILE A 25 -0.50 7.71 2.70
C ILE A 25 -1.04 6.30 2.42
N GLU A 26 -1.25 5.50 3.46
CA GLU A 26 -1.81 4.15 3.33
C GLU A 26 -3.23 4.17 2.78
N ALA A 27 -4.06 5.11 3.26
CA ALA A 27 -5.41 5.30 2.74
C ALA A 27 -5.43 5.58 1.21
N GLU A 28 -4.41 6.26 0.69
CA GLU A 28 -4.26 6.48 -0.75
C GLU A 28 -3.81 5.21 -1.48
N VAL A 29 -2.90 4.42 -0.90
CA VAL A 29 -2.48 3.11 -1.43
C VAL A 29 -3.67 2.17 -1.57
N ASP A 30 -4.49 2.04 -0.51
CA ASP A 30 -5.72 1.25 -0.50
C ASP A 30 -6.71 1.70 -1.57
N ARG A 31 -6.94 3.01 -1.65
CA ARG A 31 -7.86 3.59 -2.63
C ARG A 31 -7.40 3.30 -4.05
N LEU A 32 -6.10 3.39 -4.31
CA LEU A 32 -5.51 3.08 -5.62
C LEU A 32 -5.59 1.58 -5.93
N GLN A 33 -5.30 0.71 -4.97
CA GLN A 33 -5.42 -0.74 -5.11
C GLN A 33 -6.84 -1.11 -5.55
N LYS A 34 -7.86 -0.59 -4.85
CA LYS A 34 -9.26 -0.83 -5.18
C LYS A 34 -9.62 -0.31 -6.56
N LYS A 35 -9.25 0.93 -6.87
CA LYS A 35 -9.50 1.56 -8.18
C LYS A 35 -8.89 0.73 -9.31
N TYR A 36 -7.64 0.31 -9.18
CA TYR A 36 -6.96 -0.42 -10.24
C TYR A 36 -7.48 -1.86 -10.39
N ARG A 37 -7.91 -2.49 -9.29
CA ARG A 37 -8.63 -3.77 -9.35
C ARG A 37 -9.94 -3.66 -10.14
N GLU A 38 -10.75 -2.65 -9.85
CA GLU A 38 -12.02 -2.40 -10.57
C GLU A 38 -11.79 -2.12 -12.06
N LEU A 39 -10.80 -1.28 -12.38
CA LEU A 39 -10.42 -1.00 -13.78
C LEU A 39 -9.92 -2.26 -14.49
N HIS A 40 -9.21 -3.14 -13.79
CA HIS A 40 -8.74 -4.39 -14.37
C HIS A 40 -9.88 -5.36 -14.67
N ILE A 41 -10.85 -5.49 -13.77
CA ILE A 41 -12.07 -6.28 -14.01
C ILE A 41 -12.81 -5.76 -15.25
N LYS A 42 -12.92 -4.43 -15.40
CA LYS A 42 -13.50 -3.83 -16.61
C LYS A 42 -12.72 -4.21 -17.87
N ARG A 43 -11.38 -4.16 -17.85
CA ARG A 43 -10.56 -4.55 -19.01
C ARG A 43 -10.73 -6.02 -19.40
N LEU A 44 -10.90 -6.91 -18.42
CA LEU A 44 -11.22 -8.32 -18.66
C LEU A 44 -12.59 -8.49 -19.30
N TYR A 45 -13.62 -7.79 -18.76
CA TYR A 45 -14.97 -7.80 -19.32
C TYR A 45 -15.01 -7.29 -20.77
N ASP A 46 -14.27 -6.21 -21.05
CA ASP A 46 -14.19 -5.61 -22.39
C ASP A 46 -13.30 -6.41 -23.37
N GLY A 47 -12.69 -7.52 -22.94
CA GLY A 47 -11.80 -8.34 -23.77
C GLY A 47 -10.46 -7.66 -24.14
N THR A 48 -10.10 -6.57 -23.47
CA THR A 48 -8.88 -5.77 -23.74
C THR A 48 -7.67 -6.22 -22.92
N CYS A 49 -7.83 -7.28 -22.12
CA CYS A 49 -6.76 -7.88 -21.33
C CYS A 49 -6.84 -9.40 -21.40
N ASN A 50 -5.69 -10.07 -21.49
CA ASN A 50 -5.61 -11.51 -21.35
C ASN A 50 -5.58 -11.92 -19.86
N ALA A 51 -6.07 -13.13 -19.57
CA ALA A 51 -6.18 -13.63 -18.19
C ALA A 51 -4.83 -13.82 -17.49
N TYR A 52 -3.78 -14.21 -18.22
CA TYR A 52 -2.45 -14.44 -17.65
C TYR A 52 -1.78 -13.14 -17.17
N ALA A 53 -1.79 -12.10 -18.01
CA ALA A 53 -1.36 -10.75 -17.65
C ALA A 53 -2.21 -10.17 -16.52
N GLY A 54 -3.49 -10.56 -16.45
CA GLY A 54 -4.38 -10.16 -15.37
C GLY A 54 -4.00 -10.75 -14.02
N ALA A 55 -3.67 -12.05 -13.98
CA ALA A 55 -3.18 -12.69 -12.75
C ALA A 55 -1.92 -11.98 -12.20
N ILE A 56 -0.91 -11.76 -13.06
CA ILE A 56 0.32 -11.06 -12.69
C ILE A 56 0.04 -9.65 -12.17
N PHE A 57 -0.87 -8.92 -12.82
CA PHE A 57 -1.23 -7.57 -12.41
C PHE A 57 -1.90 -7.53 -11.03
N LEU A 58 -2.82 -8.45 -10.76
CA LEU A 58 -3.50 -8.55 -9.47
C LEU A 58 -2.53 -8.94 -8.35
N ASP A 59 -1.59 -9.86 -8.63
CA ASP A 59 -0.53 -10.22 -7.69
C ASP A 59 0.37 -9.02 -7.39
N LEU A 60 0.74 -8.23 -8.41
CA LEU A 60 1.52 -7.01 -8.21
C LEU A 60 0.78 -6.01 -7.31
N LEU A 61 -0.51 -5.74 -7.58
CA LEU A 61 -1.31 -4.84 -6.75
C LEU A 61 -1.39 -5.33 -5.29
N SER A 62 -1.60 -6.63 -5.07
CA SER A 62 -1.65 -7.21 -3.73
C SER A 62 -0.31 -7.11 -3.01
N ASN A 63 0.81 -7.29 -3.72
CA ASN A 63 2.13 -7.16 -3.11
C ASN A 63 2.45 -5.70 -2.75
N LEU A 64 1.98 -4.73 -3.54
CA LEU A 64 2.18 -3.30 -3.26
C LEU A 64 1.41 -2.84 -2.02
N GLU A 65 0.13 -3.25 -1.89
CA GLU A 65 -0.67 -2.95 -0.70
C GLU A 65 -0.09 -3.63 0.54
N ARG A 66 0.31 -4.90 0.45
CA ARG A 66 0.97 -5.59 1.56
C ARG A 66 2.27 -4.93 2.04
N ILE A 67 3.02 -4.27 1.15
CA ILE A 67 4.19 -3.46 1.55
C ILE A 67 3.75 -2.21 2.32
N GLY A 68 2.65 -1.58 1.90
CA GLY A 68 1.99 -0.49 2.62
C GLY A 68 1.59 -0.89 4.03
N ASP A 69 0.78 -1.94 4.17
CA ASP A 69 0.37 -2.53 5.45
C ASP A 69 1.55 -2.82 6.39
N HIS A 70 2.60 -3.48 5.86
CA HIS A 70 3.79 -3.77 6.66
C HIS A 70 4.52 -2.50 7.11
N SER A 71 4.51 -1.45 6.30
CA SER A 71 5.07 -0.15 6.66
C SER A 71 4.22 0.53 7.76
N THR A 72 2.89 0.45 7.64
CA THR A 72 1.95 0.94 8.67
C THR A 72 2.19 0.24 10.01
N ASN A 73 2.29 -1.09 10.02
CA ASN A 73 2.57 -1.85 11.25
C ASN A 73 3.88 -1.41 11.94
N ILE A 74 4.92 -1.09 11.15
CA ILE A 74 6.20 -0.59 11.70
C ILE A 74 6.01 0.78 12.34
N ALA A 75 5.29 1.70 11.68
CA ALA A 75 5.01 3.03 12.21
C ALA A 75 4.10 2.98 13.44
N GLU A 76 3.08 2.12 13.45
CA GLU A 76 2.21 1.88 14.62
C GLU A 76 3.01 1.39 15.81
N SER A 77 3.98 0.49 15.59
CA SER A 77 4.90 0.06 16.65
C SER A 77 5.68 1.22 17.28
N VAL A 78 6.01 2.26 16.51
CA VAL A 78 6.65 3.48 17.07
C VAL A 78 5.67 4.22 17.97
N ILE A 79 4.42 4.38 17.55
CA ILE A 79 3.37 5.09 18.30
C ILE A 79 3.04 4.34 19.60
N GLU A 80 2.91 3.02 19.56
CA GLU A 80 2.58 2.19 20.73
C GLU A 80 3.69 2.13 21.78
N ASN A 81 4.96 2.21 21.35
CA ASN A 81 6.14 2.15 22.22
C ASN A 81 6.64 3.55 22.65
N SER A 82 5.82 4.59 22.50
CA SER A 82 6.12 5.97 22.90
C SER A 82 5.91 6.23 24.39
#